data_AF-A0A2G9TFS1-F1
#
_entry.id   AF-A0A2G9TFS1-F1
#
_cell.length_a   1.000
_cell.length_b   1.000
_cell.length_c   1.000
_cell.angle_alpha   90.00
_cell.angle_beta   90.00
_cell.angle_gamma   90.00
#
_symmetry.space_group_name_H-M   'P 1'
#
loop_
_entity.id
_entity.type
_entity.pdbx_description
1 polymer ?
#
loop_
_entity_poly.entity_id
_entity_poly.type
_entity_poly.pdbx_seq_one_letter_code
_entity_poly.pdbx_strand_id
1 'polypeptide(L)' 'MLHGIGVLMPWNMFITIAPQYYVEYWFSPNNTQTDYSKNFMSSLGIASQFPNVLINIINTFAVIG' A
#
# COMPACT_ATOMS: atom_id res chain seq x y z
N MET A 1 -17.10 -3.51 -14.94
CA MET A 1 -15.71 -3.51 -15.45
C MET A 1 -15.00 -2.19 -15.18
N LEU A 2 -15.57 -1.02 -15.57
CA LEU A 2 -14.98 0.30 -15.28
C LEU A 2 -14.73 0.55 -13.78
N HIS A 3 -15.65 0.09 -12.92
CA HIS A 3 -15.51 0.17 -11.47
C HIS A 3 -14.26 -0.58 -10.95
N GLY A 4 -14.01 -1.81 -11.41
CA GLY A 4 -12.84 -2.58 -10.98
C GLY A 4 -11.51 -1.97 -11.46
N ILE A 5 -11.49 -1.42 -12.67
CA ILE A 5 -10.32 -0.72 -13.21
C ILE A 5 -10.08 0.59 -12.45
N GLY A 6 -11.14 1.36 -12.18
CA GLY A 6 -11.04 2.63 -11.46
C GLY A 6 -10.61 2.48 -10.00
N VAL A 7 -10.94 1.36 -9.35
CA VAL A 7 -10.52 1.09 -7.96
C VAL A 7 -9.06 0.61 -7.89
N LEU A 8 -8.60 -0.19 -8.85
CA LEU A 8 -7.25 -0.79 -8.81
C LEU A 8 -6.16 0.08 -9.45
N MET A 9 -6.51 0.95 -10.40
CA MET A 9 -5.53 1.77 -11.12
C MET A 9 -4.74 2.73 -10.20
N PRO A 10 -5.37 3.48 -9.27
CA PRO A 10 -4.63 4.37 -8.37
C PRO A 10 -3.65 3.62 -7.46
N TRP A 11 -4.07 2.47 -6.93
CA TRP A 11 -3.23 1.64 -6.07
C TRP A 11 -2.03 1.07 -6.82
N ASN A 12 -2.25 0.56 -8.03
CA ASN A 12 -1.18 -0.01 -8.86
C ASN A 12 -0.16 1.05 -9.28
N MET A 13 -0.60 2.28 -9.54
CA MET A 13 0.31 3.41 -9.81
C MET A 13 1.08 3.83 -8.55
N PHE A 14 0.42 3.86 -7.40
CA PHE A 14 1.03 4.22 -6.12
C PHE A 14 2.15 3.26 -5.72
N ILE A 15 1.94 1.94 -5.75
CA ILE A 15 2.96 0.96 -5.39
C ILE A 15 4.16 0.96 -6.34
N THR A 16 3.97 1.39 -7.59
CA THR A 16 5.03 1.48 -8.60
C THR A 16 5.98 2.64 -8.32
N ILE A 17 5.45 3.79 -7.89
CA ILE A 17 6.23 5.02 -7.64
C ILE A 17 6.75 5.06 -6.18
N ALA A 18 6.07 4.37 -5.26
CA ALA A 18 6.42 4.34 -3.84
C ALA A 18 7.89 4.01 -3.52
N PRO A 19 8.54 2.99 -4.12
CA PRO A 19 9.95 2.71 -3.82
C PRO A 19 10.87 3.85 -4.26
N GLN A 20 10.68 4.39 -5.46
CA GLN A 20 11.57 5.44 -5.98
C GLN A 20 11.41 6.76 -5.23
N TYR A 21 10.18 7.12 -4.86
CA TYR A 21 9.92 8.39 -4.18
C TYR A 21 10.14 8.31 -2.67
N TYR A 22 9.60 7.29 -2.00
CA TYR A 22 9.70 7.21 -0.54
C TYR A 22 10.99 6.52 -0.10
N VAL A 23 11.36 5.37 -0.69
CA VAL A 23 12.53 4.60 -0.24
C VAL A 23 13.84 5.23 -0.69
N GLU A 24 13.94 5.61 -1.98
CA GLU A 24 15.19 6.10 -2.55
C GLU A 24 15.39 7.61 -2.38
N TYR A 25 14.33 8.42 -2.47
CA TYR A 25 14.45 9.88 -2.38
C TYR A 25 14.17 10.43 -0.97
N TRP A 26 13.07 10.01 -0.31
CA TRP A 26 12.65 10.59 0.97
C TRP A 26 13.35 9.98 2.19
N PHE A 27 13.48 8.66 2.25
CA PHE A 27 14.08 7.91 3.37
C PHE A 27 15.59 7.64 3.22
N SER A 28 16.23 8.21 2.19
CA SER A 28 17.66 8.03 1.89
C SER A 28 18.40 9.38 1.73
N PRO A 29 18.34 10.30 2.73
CA PRO A 29 19.11 11.53 2.67
C PRO A 29 20.60 11.20 2.57
N ASN A 30 21.28 11.75 1.54
CA ASN A 30 22.68 11.47 1.19
C ASN A 30 22.98 10.04 0.70
N ASN A 31 22.08 9.40 -0.07
CA ASN A 31 22.28 8.05 -0.64
C ASN A 31 22.48 6.93 0.40
N THR A 32 22.24 7.21 1.68
CA THR A 32 22.41 6.22 2.74
C THR A 32 21.05 5.61 3.06
N GLN A 33 20.79 4.40 2.55
CA GLN A 33 19.56 3.67 2.83
C GLN A 33 19.46 3.37 4.33
N THR A 34 18.50 4.00 4.98
CA THR A 34 18.13 3.71 6.36
C THR A 34 17.36 2.39 6.44
N ASP A 35 17.43 1.67 7.56
CA ASP A 35 16.65 0.42 7.70
C ASP A 35 15.13 0.64 7.61
N TYR A 36 14.67 1.86 7.86
CA TYR A 36 13.28 2.28 7.61
C TYR A 36 12.92 2.23 6.13
N SER A 37 13.84 2.60 5.22
CA SER A 37 13.58 2.58 3.78
C SER A 37 13.44 1.14 3.27
N LYS A 38 14.28 0.23 3.76
CA LYS A 38 14.22 -1.22 3.43
C LYS A 38 12.92 -1.88 3.89
N ASN A 39 12.44 -1.50 5.08
CA ASN A 39 11.24 -2.07 5.67
C ASN A 39 9.95 -1.36 5.26
N PHE A 40 10.03 -0.21 4.58
CA PHE A 40 8.87 0.61 4.18
C PHE A 40 7.90 -0.15 3.28
N MET A 41 8.39 -0.81 2.22
CA MET A 41 7.52 -1.55 1.29
C MET A 41 6.81 -2.72 1.97
N SER A 42 7.49 -3.42 2.87
CA SER A 42 6.88 -4.49 3.67
C SER A 42 5.83 -3.94 4.64
N SER A 43 6.15 -2.84 5.33
CA SER A 43 5.23 -2.19 6.28
C SER A 43 4.00 -1.63 5.56
N LEU A 44 4.17 -1.07 4.37
CA LEU A 44 3.11 -0.59 3.49
C LEU A 44 2.21 -1.74 3.00
N GLY A 45 2.80 -2.89 2.67
CA GLY A 45 2.05 -4.11 2.34
C GLY A 45 1.19 -4.60 3.50
N ILE A 46 1.74 -4.66 4.72
CA ILE A 46 1.00 -5.08 5.92
C ILE A 46 -0.08 -4.07 6.27
N ALA A 47 0.25 -2.78 6.27
CA ALA A 47 -0.68 -1.69 6.60
C ALA A 47 -1.82 -1.55 5.57
N SER A 48 -1.63 -1.98 4.33
CA SER A 48 -2.69 -2.00 3.31
C SER A 48 -3.51 -3.28 3.35
N GLN A 49 -2.91 -4.44 3.61
CA GLN A 49 -3.65 -5.70 3.68
C GLN A 49 -4.50 -5.81 4.95
N PHE A 50 -4.03 -5.29 6.08
CA PHE A 50 -4.76 -5.35 7.33
C PHE A 50 -6.16 -4.70 7.26
N PRO A 51 -6.34 -3.43 6.85
CA PRO A 51 -7.65 -2.83 6.68
C PRO A 51 -8.46 -3.50 5.56
N ASN A 52 -7.83 -3.97 4.48
CA ASN A 52 -8.54 -4.71 3.42
C ASN A 52 -9.18 -6.00 3.94
N VAL A 53 -8.43 -6.77 4.73
CA VAL A 53 -8.93 -8.00 5.35
C VAL A 53 -10.00 -7.66 6.38
N LEU A 54 -9.79 -6.66 7.24
CA LEU A 54 -10.80 -6.23 8.22
C LEU A 54 -12.10 -5.79 7.56
N ILE A 55 -12.04 -4.94 6.54
CA ILE A 55 -13.23 -4.47 5.81
C ILE A 55 -13.89 -5.64 5.06
N ASN A 56 -13.13 -6.57 4.48
CA ASN A 56 -13.71 -7.76 3.85
C ASN A 56 -14.37 -8.69 4.88
N ILE A 57 -13.79 -8.86 6.07
CA ILE A 57 -14.39 -9.61 7.18
C ILE A 57 -15.69 -8.92 7.62
N ILE A 58 -15.67 -7.60 7.85
CA ILE A 58 -16.86 -6.82 8.21
C ILE A 58 -17.91 -6.93 7.10
N ASN A 59 -17.55 -6.77 5.84
CA ASN A 59 -18.49 -6.97 4.73
C ASN A 59 -19.03 -8.39 4.69
N THR A 60 -18.27 -9.42 5.05
CA THR A 60 -18.74 -10.81 5.02
C THR A 60 -19.69 -11.13 6.18
N PHE A 61 -19.37 -10.67 7.39
CA PHE A 61 -20.13 -11.00 8.62
C PHE A 61 -21.18 -9.96 8.99
N ALA A 62 -20.95 -8.69 8.65
CA ALA A 62 -21.86 -7.58 8.80
C ALA A 62 -22.47 -7.18 7.44
N VAL A 63 -22.58 -8.11 6.49
CA VAL A 63 -23.68 -8.08 5.50
C VAL A 63 -24.98 -8.10 6.30
N ILE A 64 -25.37 -6.89 6.70
CA ILE A 64 -26.75 -6.46 6.82
C ILE A 64 -27.35 -6.77 5.44
N GLY A 65 -28.43 -7.53 5.43
CA GLY A 65 -29.19 -7.85 4.23
C GLY A 65 -29.73 -6.63 3.49
#